data_AF-A0A8S3CLD7-F1
#
_entry.id   AF-A0A8S3CLD7-F1
#
_cell.length_a   1.000
_cell.length_b   1.000
_cell.length_c   1.000
_cell.angle_alpha   90.00
_cell.angle_beta   90.00
_cell.angle_gamma   90.00
#
_symmetry.space_group_name_H-M   'P 1'
#
loop_
_entity.id
_entity.type
_entity.pdbx_description
1 polymer ?
#
loop_
_entity_poly.entity_id
_entity_poly.type
_entity_poly.pdbx_seq_one_letter_code
_entity_poly.pdbx_strand_id
1 'polypeptide(L)' 'MSKLYFSTQKYTMAMKYVQQAVEIGQEKLPATHPHLVEYRETFEKIRKK' A
#
# COMPACT_ATOMS: atom_id res chain seq x y z
N MET A 1 -24.02 12.06 0.56
CA MET A 1 -23.51 10.73 0.18
C MET A 1 -22.05 10.74 -0.32
N SER A 2 -21.28 11.81 -0.13
CA SER A 2 -20.21 12.16 -1.08
C SER A 2 -18.80 12.34 -0.51
N LYS A 3 -18.55 12.08 0.78
CA LYS A 3 -17.18 12.13 1.33
C LYS A 3 -16.66 10.75 1.68
N LEU A 4 -17.52 9.94 2.31
CA LEU A 4 -17.22 8.56 2.68
C LEU A 4 -16.90 7.73 1.43
N TYR A 5 -17.75 7.74 0.40
CA TYR A 5 -17.58 6.94 -0.81
C TYR A 5 -16.24 7.20 -1.53
N PHE A 6 -15.85 8.48 -1.66
CA PHE A 6 -14.56 8.86 -2.26
C PHE A 6 -13.38 8.50 -1.35
N SER A 7 -13.55 8.59 -0.03
CA SER A 7 -12.52 8.13 0.89
C SER A 7 -12.32 6.63 0.76
N THR A 8 -13.39 5.82 0.84
CA THR A 8 -13.33 4.36 0.71
C THR A 8 -12.71 3.95 -0.61
N GLN A 9 -13.09 4.59 -1.72
CA GLN A 9 -12.55 4.30 -3.05
C GLN A 9 -11.04 4.60 -3.14
N LYS A 10 -10.58 5.72 -2.55
CA LYS A 10 -9.15 6.05 -2.47
C LYS A 10 -8.37 5.09 -1.59
N TYR A 11 -8.95 4.65 -0.46
CA TYR A 11 -8.33 3.65 0.41
C TYR A 11 -8.18 2.29 -0.30
N THR A 12 -9.22 1.83 -1.00
CA THR A 12 -9.18 0.57 -1.75
C THR A 12 -8.13 0.63 -2.87
N MET A 13 -8.05 1.76 -3.58
CA MET A 13 -7.00 1.97 -4.59
C MET A 13 -5.61 1.97 -3.95
N ALA A 14 -5.41 2.70 -2.85
CA ALA A 14 -4.12 2.78 -2.17
C ALA A 14 -3.64 1.42 -1.66
N MET A 15 -4.53 0.60 -1.08
CA MET A 15 -4.18 -0.78 -0.70
C MET A 15 -3.75 -1.61 -1.89
N LYS A 16 -4.49 -1.54 -3.00
CA LYS A 16 -4.17 -2.31 -4.22
C LYS A 16 -2.81 -1.93 -4.79
N TYR A 17 -2.49 -0.64 -4.85
CA TYR A 17 -1.19 -0.16 -5.32
C TYR A 17 -0.04 -0.58 -4.41
N VAL A 18 -0.21 -0.49 -3.09
CA VAL A 18 0.81 -0.93 -2.13
C VAL A 18 1.03 -2.44 -2.22
N GLN A 19 -0.02 -3.23 -2.39
CA GLN A 19 0.10 -4.67 -2.57
C GLN A 19 0.87 -5.03 -3.84
N GLN A 20 0.56 -4.39 -4.99
CA GLN A 20 1.34 -4.58 -6.22
C GLN A 20 2.80 -4.15 -6.04
N ALA A 21 3.07 -3.08 -5.30
CA ALA A 21 4.43 -2.62 -5.06
C ALA A 21 5.23 -3.61 -4.20
N VAL A 22 4.58 -4.27 -3.23
CA VAL A 22 5.19 -5.38 -2.47
C VAL A 22 5.46 -6.57 -3.36
N GLU A 23 4.53 -6.98 -4.23
CA GLU A 23 4.72 -8.11 -5.15
C GLU A 23 5.87 -7.85 -6.13
N ILE A 24 5.89 -6.68 -6.79
CA ILE A 24 6.98 -6.27 -7.69
C ILE A 24 8.30 -6.17 -6.93
N GLY A 25 8.26 -5.64 -5.70
CA GLY A 25 9.41 -5.54 -4.81
C GLY A 25 9.96 -6.92 -4.42
N GLN A 26 9.10 -7.89 -4.12
CA GLN A 26 9.50 -9.27 -3.81
C GLN A 26 10.08 -9.99 -5.03
N GLU A 27 9.53 -9.73 -6.22
CA GLU A 27 9.98 -10.39 -7.46
C GLU A 27 11.30 -9.80 -7.98
N LYS A 28 11.51 -8.48 -7.84
CA LYS A 28 12.69 -7.78 -8.38
C LYS A 28 13.81 -7.48 -7.39
N LEU A 29 13.51 -7.38 -6.09
CA LEU A 29 14.49 -6.95 -5.09
C LEU A 29 14.69 -8.05 -4.04
N PRO A 30 15.93 -8.37 -3.66
CA PRO A 30 16.20 -9.30 -2.56
C PRO A 30 15.60 -8.76 -1.26
N ALA A 31 15.13 -9.66 -0.39
CA ALA A 31 14.34 -9.38 0.83
C ALA A 31 14.98 -8.39 1.84
N THR A 32 16.23 -8.00 1.63
CA THR A 32 17.00 -7.05 2.45
C THR A 32 16.81 -5.59 2.03
N HIS A 33 16.11 -5.30 0.92
CA HIS A 33 16.03 -3.92 0.41
C HIS A 33 15.02 -3.07 1.20
N PRO A 34 15.40 -1.87 1.70
CA PRO A 34 14.55 -1.01 2.54
C PRO A 34 13.21 -0.59 1.92
N HIS A 35 13.05 -0.69 0.59
CA HIS A 35 11.78 -0.42 -0.08
C HIS A 35 10.66 -1.38 0.35
N LEU A 36 10.98 -2.62 0.70
CA LEU A 36 9.97 -3.57 1.17
C LEU A 36 9.40 -3.16 2.54
N VAL A 37 10.25 -2.58 3.39
CA VAL A 37 9.86 -2.03 4.70
C VAL A 37 8.98 -0.79 4.51
N GLU A 38 9.33 0.08 3.56
CA GLU A 38 8.57 1.28 3.24
C GLU A 38 7.15 0.97 2.75
N TYR A 39 6.96 -0.07 1.92
CA TYR A 39 5.62 -0.51 1.50
C TYR A 39 4.78 -1.04 2.67
N ARG A 40 5.39 -1.81 3.58
CA ARG A 40 4.72 -2.29 4.79
C ARG A 40 4.31 -1.14 5.72
N GLU A 41 5.19 -0.16 5.93
CA GLU A 41 4.87 1.01 6.75
C GLU A 41 3.76 1.87 6.13
N THR A 42 3.80 2.04 4.80
CA THR A 42 2.76 2.77 4.07
C THR A 42 1.41 2.08 4.18
N PHE A 43 1.38 0.74 4.11
CA PHE A 43 0.16 -0.05 4.34
C PHE A 43 -0.42 0.17 5.75
N GLU A 44 0.41 0.10 6.80
CA GLU A 44 -0.04 0.33 8.17
C GLU A 44 -0.56 1.77 8.38
N LYS A 45 0.06 2.77 7.73
CA LYS A 45 -0.43 4.16 7.73
C LYS A 45 -1.79 4.31 7.05
N ILE A 46 -2.02 3.63 5.94
CA ILE A 46 -3.30 3.62 5.22
C ILE A 46 -4.38 2.92 6.06
N ARG A 47 -4.02 1.87 6.82
CA ARG A 47 -4.95 1.12 7.68
C ARG A 47 -5.33 1.86 8.97
N LYS A 48 -4.43 2.69 9.52
CA LYS A 48 -4.65 3.41 10.79
C LYS A 48 -5.52 4.68 10.70
N LYS A 49 -6.05 5.04 9.52
CA LYS A 49 -6.72 6.33 9.29
C LYS A 49 -8.17 6.17 8.84
#